data_AF-A0A2T4DUB1-F1
#
_entry.id   AF-A0A2T4DUB1-F1
#
_cell.length_a   1.000
_cell.length_b   1.000
_cell.length_c   1.000
_cell.angle_alpha   90.00
_cell.angle_beta   90.00
_cell.angle_gamma   90.00
#
_symmetry.space_group_name_H-M   'P 1'
#
loop_
_entity.id
_entity.type
_entity.pdbx_description
1 polymer ?
#
loop_
_entity_poly.entity_id
_entity_poly.type
_entity_poly.pdbx_seq_one_letter_code
_entity_poly.pdbx_strand_id
1 'polypeptide(L)' 'MAAVDDIRNGLIDKIFSIRNKDFLEALDKLVSSKKSESDIFELTNEQKAMLEMSELDIKEGKLISQEAMDKRNLEWLKAM' A
#
# COMPACT_ATOMS: atom_id res chain seq x y z
N MET A 1 -6.22 9.05 15.52
CA MET A 1 -5.29 7.97 15.11
C MET A 1 -5.20 6.91 16.20
N ALA A 2 -4.58 7.18 17.37
CA ALA A 2 -4.44 6.18 18.45
C ALA A 2 -5.71 5.38 18.82
N ALA A 3 -6.85 6.03 19.07
CA ALA A 3 -8.09 5.34 19.45
C ALA A 3 -8.65 4.41 18.36
N VAL A 4 -8.39 4.70 17.07
CA VAL A 4 -8.82 3.85 15.95
C VAL A 4 -7.87 2.65 15.80
N ASP A 5 -6.58 2.88 16.02
CA ASP A 5 -5.56 1.83 15.98
C ASP A 5 -5.77 0.82 17.12
N ASP A 6 -6.14 1.28 18.32
CA ASP A 6 -6.50 0.42 19.46
C ASP A 6 -7.71 -0.46 19.16
N ILE A 7 -8.73 0.10 18.50
CA ILE A 7 -9.91 -0.66 18.05
C ILE A 7 -9.50 -1.73 17.03
N ARG A 8 -8.64 -1.38 16.06
CA ARG A 8 -8.18 -2.32 15.02
C ARG A 8 -7.38 -3.47 15.64
N ASN A 9 -6.43 -3.16 16.51
CA ASN A 9 -5.60 -4.16 17.18
C ASN A 9 -6.43 -5.10 18.06
N GLY A 10 -7.37 -4.56 18.83
CA GLY A 10 -8.28 -5.36 19.65
C GLY A 10 -9.23 -6.25 18.82
N LEU A 11 -9.58 -5.87 17.59
CA LEU A 11 -10.35 -6.71 16.68
C LEU A 11 -9.49 -7.85 16.10
N ILE A 12 -8.23 -7.57 15.75
CA ILE A 12 -7.29 -8.59 15.26
C ILE A 12 -7.11 -9.69 16.29
N ASP A 13 -6.88 -9.33 17.56
CA ASP A 13 -6.71 -10.31 18.64
C ASP A 13 -7.96 -11.18 18.84
N LYS A 14 -9.15 -10.59 18.75
CA LYS A 14 -10.41 -11.33 18.85
C LYS A 14 -10.59 -12.28 17.67
N ILE A 15 -10.23 -11.87 16.45
CA ILE A 15 -10.29 -12.72 15.26
C ILE A 15 -9.36 -13.94 15.43
N PHE A 16 -8.12 -13.72 15.90
CA PHE A 16 -7.18 -14.81 16.16
C PHE A 16 -7.66 -15.80 17.23
N SER A 17 -8.51 -15.36 18.16
CA SER A 17 -9.05 -16.23 19.22
C SER A 17 -10.23 -17.12 18.76
N ILE A 18 -10.86 -16.81 17.63
CA ILE A 18 -12.03 -17.54 17.14
C ILE A 18 -11.61 -18.86 16.51
N ARG A 19 -12.22 -19.95 16.95
CA ARG A 19 -12.01 -21.30 16.40
C ARG A 19 -13.19 -21.82 15.57
N ASN A 20 -14.32 -21.14 15.63
CA ASN A 20 -15.53 -21.55 14.93
C ASN A 20 -15.46 -21.09 13.46
N LYS A 21 -15.48 -22.06 12.55
CA LYS A 21 -15.39 -21.82 11.10
C LYS A 21 -16.58 -21.02 10.56
N ASP A 22 -17.80 -21.41 10.92
CA ASP A 22 -19.03 -20.77 10.41
C ASP A 22 -19.09 -19.29 10.82
N PHE A 23 -18.57 -18.97 12.01
CA PHE A 23 -18.45 -17.60 12.49
C PHE A 23 -17.42 -16.80 11.71
N LEU A 24 -16.25 -17.39 11.39
CA LEU A 24 -15.25 -16.73 10.54
C LEU A 24 -15.79 -16.49 9.13
N GLU A 25 -16.54 -17.44 8.56
CA GLU A 25 -17.17 -17.28 7.25
C GLU A 25 -18.27 -16.19 7.24
N ALA A 26 -19.07 -16.10 8.30
CA ALA A 26 -20.05 -15.04 8.44
C ALA A 26 -19.39 -13.66 8.62
N LEU A 27 -18.29 -13.60 9.38
CA LEU A 27 -17.51 -12.39 9.60
C LEU A 27 -16.84 -11.91 8.31
N ASP A 28 -16.24 -12.80 7.54
CA ASP A 28 -15.64 -12.49 6.23
C ASP A 28 -16.67 -11.90 5.26
N LYS A 29 -17.85 -12.51 5.17
CA LYS A 29 -18.97 -11.99 4.37
C LYS A 29 -19.42 -10.61 4.86
N LEU A 30 -19.51 -10.41 6.17
CA LEU A 30 -19.90 -9.13 6.76
C LEU A 30 -18.90 -8.02 6.43
N VAL A 31 -17.61 -8.26 6.62
CA VAL A 31 -16.56 -7.27 6.34
C VAL A 31 -16.47 -6.99 4.84
N SER A 32 -16.61 -8.01 4.00
CA SER A 32 -16.60 -7.87 2.54
C SER A 32 -17.83 -7.11 2.02
N SER A 33 -19.00 -7.26 2.64
CA SER A 33 -20.21 -6.51 2.27
C SER A 33 -20.16 -5.02 2.60
N LYS A 34 -19.24 -4.62 3.49
CA LYS A 34 -19.00 -3.23 3.89
C LYS A 34 -17.81 -2.60 3.17
N LYS A 35 -17.25 -3.24 2.14
CA LYS A 35 -16.35 -2.57 1.21
C LYS A 35 -17.18 -1.56 0.42
N SER A 36 -17.46 -0.42 1.06
CA SER A 36 -17.87 0.81 0.38
C SER A 36 -16.94 0.98 -0.81
N GLU A 37 -17.56 1.32 -1.94
CA GLU A 37 -16.94 1.65 -3.22
C GLU A 37 -15.48 2.00 -3.04
N SER A 38 -14.60 1.19 -3.65
CA SER A 38 -13.16 1.38 -3.71
C SER A 38 -12.78 2.80 -3.29
N ASP A 39 -12.31 2.98 -2.04
CA ASP A 39 -11.86 4.29 -1.59
C ASP A 39 -10.85 4.75 -2.65
N ILE A 40 -11.28 5.69 -3.50
CA ILE A 40 -10.45 6.20 -4.57
C ILE A 40 -9.33 6.89 -3.82
N PHE A 41 -8.16 6.25 -3.84
CA PHE A 41 -7.02 6.78 -3.13
C PHE A 41 -6.63 8.08 -3.81
N GLU A 42 -7.03 9.20 -3.21
CA GLU A 42 -6.66 10.51 -3.72
C GLU A 42 -5.18 10.76 -3.44
N LEU A 43 -4.41 10.89 -4.52
CA LEU A 43 -3.03 11.30 -4.43
C LEU A 43 -2.94 12.73 -3.88
N THR A 44 -1.98 12.95 -2.98
CA THR A 44 -1.56 14.28 -2.56
C THR A 44 -1.04 15.09 -3.75
N ASN A 45 -0.99 16.42 -3.61
CA ASN A 45 -0.48 17.29 -4.67
C ASN A 45 0.99 16.99 -4.99
N GLU A 46 1.78 16.66 -3.96
CA GLU A 46 3.20 16.31 -4.10
C GLU A 46 3.38 15.00 -4.87
N GLN A 47 2.53 14.00 -4.62
CA GLN A 47 2.54 12.74 -5.37
C GLN A 47 2.12 12.94 -6.83
N LYS A 48 1.12 13.77 -7.11
CA LYS A 48 0.72 14.14 -8.48
C LYS A 48 1.86 14.84 -9.21
N ALA A 49 2.51 15.81 -8.57
CA ALA A 49 3.67 16.49 -9.14
C ALA A 49 4.83 15.53 -9.44
N MET A 50 5.07 14.54 -8.57
CA MET A 50 6.09 13.51 -8.81
C MET A 50 5.78 12.67 -10.06
N LEU A 51 4.52 12.29 -10.26
CA LEU A 51 4.10 11.57 -11.46
C LEU A 51 4.21 12.44 -12.72
N GLU A 52 3.83 13.71 -12.64
CA GLU A 52 3.96 14.66 -13.77
C GLU A 52 5.43 14.85 -14.19
N MET A 53 6.35 14.93 -13.24
CA MET A 53 7.79 14.97 -13.53
C MET A 53 8.24 13.68 -14.22
N SER A 54 7.78 12.52 -13.76
CA SER A 54 8.10 11.23 -14.40
C SER A 54 7.57 11.15 -15.84
N GLU A 55 6.36 11.65 -16.10
CA GLU A 55 5.79 11.71 -17.46
C GLU A 55 6.59 12.61 -18.39
N LEU A 56 7.12 13.73 -17.89
CA LEU A 56 8.03 14.60 -18.64
C LEU A 56 9.35 13.90 -18.94
N ASP A 57 9.95 13.23 -17.97
CA ASP A 57 11.21 12.49 -18.17
C ASP A 57 11.05 11.37 -19.22
N ILE A 58 9.90 10.68 -19.25
CA ILE A 58 9.59 9.69 -20.28
C ILE A 58 9.47 10.34 -21.66
N LYS A 59 8.73 11.44 -21.78
CA LYS A 59 8.55 12.17 -23.06
C LYS A 59 9.86 12.72 -23.61
N GLU A 60 10.73 13.20 -22.73
CA GLU A 60 12.04 13.76 -23.09
C GLU A 60 13.12 12.69 -23.27
N GLY A 61 12.80 11.41 -23.07
CA GLY A 61 13.74 10.30 -23.22
C GLY A 61 14.82 10.27 -22.15
N LYS A 62 14.59 10.90 -20.99
CA LYS A 62 15.46 10.88 -19.80
C LYS A 62 15.32 9.55 -19.05
N LEU A 63 15.53 8.46 -19.77
CA LEU A 63 15.39 7.10 -19.27
C LEU A 63 16.77 6.52 -18.95
N ILE A 64 16.80 5.57 -18.02
CA ILE A 64 17.97 4.73 -17.76
C ILE A 64 17.60 3.27 -18.02
N SER A 65 18.57 2.47 -18.47
CA SER A 65 18.36 1.03 -18.59
C SER A 65 18.23 0.38 -17.20
N GLN A 66 17.51 -0.74 -17.13
CA GLN A 66 17.39 -1.50 -15.89
C GLN A 66 18.77 -1.88 -15.33
N GLU A 67 19.68 -2.33 -16.19
CA GLU A 67 21.06 -2.69 -15.80
C GLU A 67 21.81 -1.51 -15.15
N ALA A 68 21.67 -0.29 -15.69
CA ALA A 68 22.29 0.90 -15.11
C ALA A 68 21.67 1.26 -13.74
N MET A 69 20.36 1.08 -13.59
CA MET A 69 19.66 1.28 -12.32
C MET A 69 20.12 0.26 -11.27
N ASP A 70 20.23 -1.01 -11.64
CA ASP A 70 20.66 -2.09 -10.75
C ASP A 70 22.09 -1.86 -10.24
N LYS A 71 23.01 -1.47 -11.14
CA LYS A 71 24.38 -1.13 -10.76
C LYS A 71 24.43 0.02 -9.75
N ARG A 72 23.67 1.10 -10.00
CA ARG A 72 23.58 2.25 -9.09
C ARG A 72 23.03 1.85 -7.73
N ASN A 73 21.99 1.01 -7.70
CA ASN A 73 21.39 0.53 -6.46
C ASN A 73 22.36 -0.33 -5.65
N LEU A 74 23.12 -1.22 -6.30
CA LEU A 74 24.15 -2.03 -5.64
C LEU A 74 25.30 -1.18 -5.08
N GLU A 75 25.70 -0.12 -5.78
CA GLU A 75 26.71 0.84 -5.28
C GLU A 75 26.18 1.60 -4.06
N TRP A 76 24.93 2.05 -4.08
CA TRP A 76 24.29 2.70 -2.94
C TRP A 76 24.20 1.79 -1.72
N LEU A 77 23.81 0.52 -1.90
CA LEU A 77 23.73 -0.46 -0.81
C LEU A 77 25.09 -0.81 -0.20
N LYS A 78 26.19 -0.71 -0.97
CA LYS A 78 27.56 -0.91 -0.46
C LYS A 78 28.09 0.29 0.33
N ALA A 79 27.50 1.47 0.13
CA ALA A 79 27.88 2.70 0.83
C ALA A 79 27.15 2.87 2.17
N MET A 80 26.20 1.99 2.49
CA MET A 80 25.61 1.81 3.82
C MET A 80 26.40 0.78 4.62
#